data_AF-A0A229TEE0-F1
#
_entry.id   AF-A0A229TEE0-F1
#
_cell.length_a   1.000
_cell.length_b   1.000
_cell.length_c   1.000
_cell.angle_alpha   90.00
_cell.angle_beta   90.00
_cell.angle_gamma   90.00
#
_symmetry.space_group_name_H-M   'P 1'
#
loop_
_entity.id
_entity.type
_entity.pdbx_description
1 polymer ?
#
loop_
_entity_poly.entity_id
_entity_poly.type
_entity_poly.pdbx_seq_one_letter_code
_entity_poly.pdbx_strand_id
1 'polypeptide(L)' 'MRIAEAVARVVDQALTSRRKTGTVTGVSGSQVIVTVQGGSLTLPRLASYTPTTGDIVHIDATVPGAWLVLGKSA' A
#
# COMPACT_ATOMS: atom_id res chain seq x y z
N MET A 1 -21.27 11.18 22.59
CA MET A 1 -20.12 11.15 21.66
C MET A 1 -19.76 12.57 21.30
N ARG A 2 -18.58 13.06 21.70
CA ARG A 2 -18.18 14.44 21.39
C ARG A 2 -17.80 14.53 19.91
N ILE A 3 -18.10 15.66 19.26
CA ILE A 3 -17.79 15.88 17.83
C ILE A 3 -16.30 15.61 17.54
N ALA A 4 -15.41 16.00 18.45
CA ALA A 4 -13.97 15.74 18.35
C ALA A 4 -13.62 14.24 18.22
N GLU A 5 -14.31 13.36 18.97
CA GLU A 5 -14.08 11.91 18.91
C GLU A 5 -14.59 11.32 17.60
N ALA A 6 -15.68 11.87 17.06
CA ALA A 6 -16.22 11.45 15.77
C ALA A 6 -15.29 11.82 14.62
N VAL A 7 -14.75 13.05 14.64
CA VAL A 7 -13.78 13.52 13.64
C VAL A 7 -12.50 12.70 13.70
N ALA A 8 -11.96 12.43 14.90
CA ALA A 8 -10.75 11.62 15.06
C ALA A 8 -10.91 10.23 14.40
N ARG A 9 -12.03 9.54 14.67
CA ARG A 9 -12.29 8.22 14.06
C ARG A 9 -12.39 8.26 12.54
N VAL A 10 -13.03 9.29 11.97
CA VAL A 10 -13.14 9.43 10.51
C VAL A 10 -11.77 9.66 9.89
N VAL A 11 -10.93 10.49 10.52
CA VAL A 11 -9.56 10.74 10.06
C VAL A 11 -8.72 9.47 10.13
N ASP A 12 -8.76 8.73 11.25
CA ASP A 12 -8.01 7.48 11.41
C ASP A 12 -8.44 6.43 10.39
N GLN A 13 -9.75 6.30 10.14
CA GLN A 13 -10.27 5.39 9.13
C GLN A 13 -9.80 5.80 7.72
N ALA A 14 -9.81 7.10 7.41
CA ALA A 14 -9.33 7.62 6.13
C ALA A 14 -7.83 7.39 5.94
N LEU A 15 -7.01 7.55 6.99
CA LEU A 15 -5.57 7.30 6.94
C LEU A 15 -5.27 5.80 6.80
N THR A 16 -5.95 4.97 7.57
CA THR A 16 -5.76 3.50 7.54
C THR A 16 -6.20 2.91 6.20
N SER A 17 -7.27 3.45 5.60
CA SER A 17 -7.74 3.02 4.28
C SER A 17 -6.78 3.36 3.13
N ARG A 18 -5.85 4.30 3.32
CA ARG A 18 -4.87 4.74 2.31
C ARG A 18 -3.58 3.96 2.32
N ARG A 19 -3.31 3.17 3.35
CA ARG A 19 -2.08 2.40 3.48
C ARG A 19 -2.37 0.91 3.52
N LYS A 20 -1.56 0.13 2.82
CA LYS A 20 -1.61 -1.32 2.84
C LYS A 20 -0.21 -1.88 2.99
N THR A 21 -0.13 -3.08 3.50
CA THR A 21 1.06 -3.91 3.44
C THR A 21 0.75 -5.18 2.67
N GLY A 22 1.75 -5.73 2.02
CA GLY A 22 1.61 -6.98 1.30
C GLY A 22 2.95 -7.60 0.95
N THR A 23 2.90 -8.82 0.42
CA THR A 23 4.08 -9.59 0.04
C THR A 23 4.24 -9.60 -1.47
N VAL A 24 5.42 -9.25 -1.96
CA VAL A 24 5.75 -9.33 -3.38
C VAL A 24 5.77 -10.78 -3.81
N THR A 25 4.94 -11.13 -4.77
CA THR A 25 4.87 -12.47 -5.36
C THR A 25 5.44 -12.52 -6.78
N GLY A 26 5.68 -11.36 -7.39
CA GLY A 26 6.32 -11.27 -8.70
C GLY A 26 6.65 -9.84 -9.11
N VAL A 27 7.51 -9.72 -10.11
CA VAL A 27 7.94 -8.43 -10.68
C VAL A 27 7.91 -8.56 -12.20
N SER A 28 7.31 -7.57 -12.87
CA SER A 28 7.25 -7.49 -14.33
C SER A 28 7.57 -6.06 -14.77
N GLY A 29 8.82 -5.83 -15.19
CA GLY A 29 9.32 -4.51 -15.55
C GLY A 29 9.23 -3.50 -14.40
N SER A 30 8.40 -2.47 -14.57
CA SER A 30 8.12 -1.44 -13.54
C SER A 30 6.92 -1.77 -12.66
N GLN A 31 6.28 -2.92 -12.86
CA GLN A 31 5.14 -3.37 -12.06
C GLN A 31 5.53 -4.48 -11.08
N VAL A 32 4.84 -4.50 -9.95
CA VAL A 32 5.04 -5.42 -8.84
C VAL A 32 3.71 -6.06 -8.52
N ILE A 33 3.71 -7.39 -8.48
CA ILE A 33 2.56 -8.18 -8.09
C ILE A 33 2.68 -8.40 -6.58
N VAL A 34 1.71 -7.92 -5.83
CA VAL A 34 1.71 -7.95 -4.37
C VAL A 34 0.44 -8.64 -3.89
N THR A 35 0.60 -9.62 -3.00
CA THR A 35 -0.53 -10.21 -2.28
C THR A 35 -0.81 -9.38 -1.03
N VAL A 36 -2.04 -8.88 -0.92
CA VAL A 36 -2.54 -8.09 0.21
C VAL A 36 -3.74 -8.80 0.82
N GLN A 37 -4.20 -8.33 1.99
CA GLN A 37 -5.47 -8.79 2.53
C GLN A 37 -6.61 -8.45 1.56
N GLY A 38 -7.25 -9.49 1.01
CA GLY A 38 -8.35 -9.37 0.04
C GLY A 38 -7.99 -9.71 -1.41
N GLY A 39 -6.72 -10.04 -1.71
CA GLY A 39 -6.34 -10.56 -3.03
C GLY A 39 -4.96 -10.10 -3.50
N SER A 40 -4.70 -10.27 -4.79
CA SER A 40 -3.46 -9.81 -5.43
C SER A 40 -3.70 -8.51 -6.20
N LEU A 41 -2.74 -7.60 -6.11
CA LEU A 41 -2.71 -6.34 -6.83
C LEU A 41 -1.48 -6.31 -7.73
N THR A 42 -1.61 -5.70 -8.91
CA THR A 42 -0.46 -5.40 -9.77
C THR A 42 -0.29 -3.90 -9.81
N LEU A 43 0.82 -3.41 -9.26
CA LEU A 43 1.01 -2.01 -8.93
C LEU A 43 2.34 -1.48 -9.47
N PRO A 44 2.42 -0.20 -9.87
CA PRO A 44 3.69 0.43 -10.15
C PRO A 44 4.56 0.49 -8.88
N ARG A 45 5.88 0.60 -9.07
CA ARG A 45 6.85 0.87 -8.00
C ARG A 45 7.54 2.22 -8.17
N LEU A 46 8.11 2.73 -7.09
CA LEU A 46 9.13 3.77 -7.18
C LEU A 46 10.34 3.29 -7.98
N ALA A 47 10.89 4.18 -8.82
CA ALA A 47 12.04 3.86 -9.66
C ALA A 47 13.28 3.44 -8.86
N SER A 48 13.46 4.02 -7.67
CA SER A 48 14.55 3.75 -6.74
C SER A 48 14.44 2.42 -5.99
N TYR A 49 13.25 1.81 -5.95
CA TYR A 49 13.04 0.54 -5.25
C TYR A 49 13.18 -0.64 -6.21
N THR A 50 14.10 -1.57 -5.92
CA THR A 50 14.27 -2.82 -6.67
C THR A 50 13.61 -3.98 -5.91
N PRO A 51 12.37 -4.37 -6.27
CA PRO A 51 11.62 -5.40 -5.57
C PRO A 51 12.19 -6.80 -5.79
N THR A 52 12.12 -7.61 -4.75
CA THR A 52 12.41 -9.04 -4.80
C THR A 52 11.18 -9.83 -4.34
N THR A 53 10.92 -10.99 -4.95
CA THR A 53 9.87 -11.89 -4.47
C THR A 53 10.12 -12.27 -3.02
N GLY A 54 9.09 -12.17 -2.18
CA GLY A 54 9.16 -12.36 -0.73
C GLY A 54 9.30 -11.07 0.07
N ASP A 55 9.57 -9.93 -0.58
CA ASP A 55 9.61 -8.63 0.11
C ASP A 55 8.25 -8.31 0.74
N ILE A 56 8.26 -7.86 2.00
CA ILE A 56 7.11 -7.21 2.62
C ILE A 56 7.18 -5.72 2.30
N VAL A 57 6.19 -5.23 1.55
CA VAL A 57 6.17 -3.85 1.04
C VAL A 57 5.04 -3.02 1.61
N HIS A 58 5.31 -1.73 1.74
CA HIS A 58 4.31 -0.71 2.02
C HIS A 58 3.75 -0.17 0.71
N ILE A 59 2.42 -0.10 0.64
CA ILE A 59 1.67 0.38 -0.49
C ILE A 59 0.84 1.57 -0.02
N ASP A 60 0.83 2.64 -0.81
CA ASP A 60 0.08 3.84 -0.51
C ASP A 60 -0.79 4.25 -1.69
N ALA A 61 -1.98 4.77 -1.40
CA ALA A 61 -2.86 5.39 -2.38
C ALA A 61 -2.72 6.92 -2.28
N THR A 62 -1.86 7.50 -3.13
CA THR A 62 -1.75 8.96 -3.27
C THR A 62 -3.05 9.59 -3.78
N VAL A 63 -3.83 8.84 -4.56
CA VAL A 63 -5.20 9.12 -4.98
C VAL A 63 -6.03 7.85 -4.78
N PRO A 64 -7.30 7.90 -4.34
CA PRO A 64 -8.13 6.70 -4.23
C PRO A 64 -8.11 5.88 -5.53
N GLY A 65 -7.63 4.63 -5.45
CA GLY A 65 -7.47 3.73 -6.61
C GLY A 65 -6.10 3.77 -7.31
N ALA A 66 -5.27 4.79 -7.08
CA ALA A 66 -3.91 4.91 -7.62
C ALA A 66 -2.88 4.41 -6.60
N TRP A 67 -2.86 3.10 -6.39
CA TRP A 67 -1.95 2.45 -5.46
C TRP A 67 -0.52 2.35 -6.03
N LEU A 68 0.47 2.67 -5.19
CA LEU A 68 1.89 2.65 -5.54
C LEU A 68 2.68 1.87 -4.47
N VAL A 69 3.60 1.02 -4.92
CA VAL A 69 4.55 0.34 -4.03
C VAL A 69 5.67 1.31 -3.67
N LEU A 70 5.78 1.65 -2.39
CA LEU A 70 6.83 2.52 -1.86
C LEU A 70 8.14 1.74 -1.66
N GLY A 71 8.04 0.49 -1.24
CA GLY A 71 9.18 -0.38 -0.97
C GLY A 71 9.05 -1.13 0.35
N LYS A 72 10.12 -1.81 0.75
CA LYS A 72 10.22 -2.51 2.03
C LYS A 72 10.80 -1.62 3.12
N SER A 73 10.48 -1.93 4.38
CA SER A 73 11.22 -1.36 5.51
C SER A 73 12.68 -1.81 5.48
N ALA A 74 13.60 -0.94 5.90
CA ALA A 74 14.99 -1.31 6.14
C ALA A 74 15.10 -2.32 7.29
#